data_AF-X1IRJ7-F1
#
_entry.id   AF-X1IRJ7-F1
#
_cell.length_a   1.000
_cell.length_b   1.000
_cell.length_c   1.000
_cell.angle_alpha   90.00
_cell.angle_beta   90.00
_cell.angle_gamma   90.00
#
_symmetry.space_group_name_H-M   'P 1'
#
loop_
_entity.id
_entity.type
_entity.pdbx_description
1 polymer ?
#
loop_
_entity_poly.entity_id
_entity_poly.type
_entity_poly.pdbx_seq_one_letter_code
_entity_poly.pdbx_strand_id
1 'polypeptide(L)'
;MFLRTELVLMLVILLSNKVKFGIYIANHGITSNPQDYVKLAKSGEEYGWEGFFIWDHVFLPWSPDEDVLDPWSILAAIATQTKK
;
A
#
# COMPACT_ATOMS: atom_id res chain seq x y z
N MET A 1 -40.57 -3.51 18.00
CA MET A 1 -39.25 -4.19 18.12
C MET A 1 -38.45 -4.08 16.81
N PHE A 2 -38.41 -2.88 16.18
CA PHE A 2 -37.76 -2.65 14.87
C PHE A 2 -36.63 -1.60 14.96
N LEU A 3 -36.76 -0.62 15.86
CA LEU A 3 -35.78 0.46 16.07
C LEU A 3 -34.42 0.01 16.63
N ARG A 4 -34.38 -1.11 17.37
CA ARG A 4 -33.14 -1.57 18.03
C ARG A 4 -32.12 -2.13 17.03
N THR A 5 -32.59 -2.71 15.93
CA THR A 5 -31.72 -3.32 14.91
C THR A 5 -31.11 -2.24 14.00
N GLU A 6 -31.87 -1.22 13.62
CA GLU A 6 -31.35 -0.12 12.79
C GLU A 6 -30.37 0.79 13.53
N LEU A 7 -30.60 1.03 14.82
CA LEU A 7 -29.63 1.75 15.67
C LEU A 7 -28.30 1.00 15.79
N VAL A 8 -28.33 -0.33 15.90
CA VAL A 8 -27.10 -1.16 15.94
C VAL A 8 -26.39 -1.13 14.58
N LEU A 9 -27.14 -1.24 13.48
CA LEU A 9 -26.57 -1.16 12.13
C LEU A 9 -25.94 0.22 11.85
N MET A 10 -26.61 1.29 12.24
CA MET A 10 -26.12 2.66 12.10
C MET A 10 -24.90 2.94 12.98
N LEU A 11 -24.87 2.39 14.21
CA LEU A 11 -23.69 2.45 15.09
C LEU A 11 -22.50 1.67 14.49
N VAL A 12 -22.73 0.49 13.91
CA VAL A 12 -21.69 -0.30 13.21
C VAL A 12 -21.17 0.45 11.98
N ILE A 13 -22.04 1.08 11.19
CA ILE A 13 -21.67 1.90 10.03
C ILE A 13 -20.88 3.14 10.43
N LEU A 14 -21.30 3.84 11.49
CA LEU A 14 -20.59 5.01 12.03
C LEU A 14 -19.22 4.63 12.63
N LEU A 15 -19.08 3.43 13.18
CA LEU A 15 -17.80 2.90 13.69
C LEU A 15 -16.87 2.34 12.58
N SER A 16 -17.39 2.09 11.38
CA SER A 16 -16.63 1.47 10.27
C SER A 16 -16.03 2.44 9.27
N ASN A 17 -16.37 3.73 9.32
CA ASN A 17 -15.69 4.79 8.55
C ASN A 17 -14.38 5.25 9.21
N LYS A 18 -13.47 4.32 9.53
CA LYS A 18 -12.10 4.70 9.89
C LYS A 18 -11.34 5.09 8.63
N VAL A 19 -10.68 6.25 8.67
CA VAL A 19 -9.75 6.67 7.62
C VAL A 19 -8.63 5.64 7.53
N LYS A 20 -8.43 5.11 6.32
CA LYS A 20 -7.37 4.15 5.99
C LYS A 20 -6.20 4.89 5.38
N PHE A 21 -4.98 4.53 5.78
CA PHE A 21 -3.76 5.10 5.23
C PHE A 21 -3.06 4.09 4.33
N GLY A 22 -2.32 4.60 3.34
CA GLY A 22 -1.58 3.79 2.39
C GLY A 22 -0.29 4.48 1.94
N ILE A 23 0.69 3.68 1.53
CA ILE A 23 1.99 4.13 1.03
C ILE A 23 1.88 4.30 -0.48
N TYR A 24 2.26 5.46 -1.01
CA TYR A 24 2.40 5.69 -2.44
C TYR A 24 3.83 6.12 -2.75
N ILE A 25 4.51 5.37 -3.62
CA ILE A 25 5.96 5.51 -3.83
C ILE A 25 6.36 5.30 -5.30
N ALA A 26 7.41 6.00 -5.74
CA ALA A 26 8.01 5.78 -7.05
C ALA A 26 8.82 4.46 -7.08
N ASN A 27 8.86 3.79 -8.23
CA ASN A 27 9.70 2.61 -8.48
C ASN A 27 11.13 2.95 -8.91
N HIS A 28 11.59 4.18 -8.64
CA HIS A 28 12.91 4.70 -8.97
C HIS A 28 13.35 5.74 -7.91
N GLY A 29 14.63 6.11 -7.93
CA GLY A 29 15.17 7.31 -7.25
C GLY A 29 15.34 7.26 -5.74
N ILE A 30 14.57 6.43 -5.05
CA ILE A 30 14.64 6.27 -3.59
C ILE A 30 15.64 5.17 -3.22
N THR A 31 15.57 4.04 -3.93
CA THR A 31 16.45 2.88 -3.76
C THR A 31 16.40 2.04 -5.03
N SER A 32 17.54 1.49 -5.44
CA SER A 32 17.63 0.49 -6.52
C SER A 32 17.55 -0.95 -6.00
N ASN A 33 17.29 -1.14 -4.69
CA ASN A 33 17.16 -2.47 -4.09
C ASN A 33 15.67 -2.83 -3.86
N PRO A 34 15.11 -3.83 -4.56
CA PRO A 34 13.72 -4.28 -4.37
C PRO A 34 13.39 -4.68 -2.93
N GLN A 35 14.37 -5.14 -2.15
CA GLN A 35 14.15 -5.56 -0.76
C GLN A 35 13.75 -4.41 0.16
N ASP A 36 14.10 -3.17 -0.18
CA ASP A 36 13.74 -2.01 0.65
C ASP A 36 12.24 -1.68 0.51
N TYR A 37 11.64 -1.89 -0.66
CA TYR A 37 10.19 -1.80 -0.86
C TYR A 37 9.44 -2.86 -0.04
N VAL A 38 9.97 -4.09 0.00
CA VAL A 38 9.42 -5.18 0.82
C VAL A 38 9.46 -4.82 2.30
N LYS A 39 10.61 -4.31 2.80
CA LYS A 39 10.73 -3.86 4.20
C LYS A 39 9.75 -2.73 4.51
N LEU A 40 9.59 -1.77 3.60
CA LEU A 40 8.67 -0.65 3.76
C LEU A 40 7.21 -1.12 3.81
N ALA A 41 6.81 -2.04 2.94
CA ALA A 41 5.46 -2.61 2.95
C ALA A 41 5.15 -3.37 4.25
N LYS A 42 6.09 -4.19 4.72
CA LYS A 42 5.98 -4.89 6.01
C LYS A 42 5.83 -3.92 7.17
N SER A 43 6.66 -2.88 7.20
CA SER A 43 6.57 -1.82 8.21
C SER A 43 5.20 -1.12 8.17
N GLY A 44 4.72 -0.75 6.98
CA GLY A 44 3.39 -0.18 6.81
C GLY A 44 2.28 -1.08 7.38
N GLU A 45 2.33 -2.38 7.07
CA GLU A 45 1.38 -3.36 7.59
C GLU A 45 1.42 -3.47 9.12
N GLU A 46 2.63 -3.53 9.70
CA GLU A 46 2.88 -3.56 11.15
C GLU A 46 2.31 -2.32 11.86
N TYR A 47 2.42 -1.14 11.23
CA TYR A 47 1.86 0.12 11.74
C TYR A 47 0.39 0.36 11.37
N GLY A 48 -0.28 -0.62 10.76
CA GLY A 48 -1.72 -0.57 10.52
C GLY A 48 -2.15 0.12 9.22
N TRP A 49 -1.22 0.41 8.30
CA TRP A 49 -1.56 0.92 6.98
C TRP A 49 -2.17 -0.20 6.14
N GLU A 50 -3.11 0.15 5.26
CA GLU A 50 -3.98 -0.79 4.55
C GLU A 50 -3.76 -0.78 3.03
N GLY A 51 -2.76 -0.05 2.53
CA GLY A 51 -2.45 -0.01 1.11
C GLY A 51 -0.98 0.25 0.82
N PHE A 52 -0.49 -0.35 -0.27
CA PHE A 52 0.82 -0.08 -0.84
C PHE A 52 0.66 0.08 -2.34
N PHE A 53 1.08 1.23 -2.87
CA PHE A 53 0.91 1.62 -4.25
C PHE A 53 2.26 2.06 -4.80
N ILE A 54 2.64 1.54 -5.96
CA ILE A 54 3.90 1.82 -6.62
C ILE A 54 3.65 2.34 -8.03
N TRP A 55 4.52 3.22 -8.51
CA TRP A 55 4.46 3.75 -9.87
C TRP A 55 4.74 2.67 -10.92
N ASP A 56 4.13 2.80 -12.10
CA ASP A 56 4.32 1.88 -13.23
C ASP A 56 5.11 2.53 -14.38
N HIS A 57 6.35 2.93 -14.08
CA HIS A 57 7.25 3.47 -15.09
C HIS A 57 8.27 2.42 -15.51
N VAL A 58 8.63 2.43 -16.79
CA VAL A 58 9.74 1.65 -17.36
C VAL A 58 10.89 2.52 -17.85
N PHE A 59 10.66 3.83 -17.97
CA PHE A 59 11.62 4.81 -18.46
C PHE A 59 11.27 6.20 -17.94
N LEU A 60 12.29 7.02 -17.67
CA LEU A 60 12.17 8.38 -17.16
C LEU A 60 12.88 9.34 -18.14
N PRO A 61 12.14 10.05 -19.01
CA PRO A 61 12.75 10.96 -19.99
C PRO A 61 13.62 12.06 -19.39
N TRP A 62 13.33 12.45 -18.15
CA TRP A 62 14.08 13.47 -17.39
C TRP A 62 15.26 12.91 -16.59
N SER A 63 15.44 11.58 -16.56
CA SER A 63 16.49 10.89 -15.80
C SER A 63 16.81 9.54 -16.45
N PRO A 64 17.42 9.54 -17.66
CA PRO A 64 17.56 8.34 -18.48
C PRO A 64 18.53 7.29 -17.91
N ASP A 65 19.44 7.70 -17.03
CA ASP A 65 20.45 6.82 -16.42
C ASP A 65 20.00 6.25 -15.06
N GLU A 66 18.78 6.57 -14.63
CA GLU A 66 18.27 6.15 -13.33
C GLU A 66 17.68 4.74 -13.39
N ASP A 67 18.01 3.93 -12.38
CA ASP A 67 17.46 2.58 -12.24
C ASP A 67 15.95 2.67 -11.99
N VAL A 68 15.18 2.04 -12.89
CA VAL A 68 13.73 1.90 -12.76
C VAL A 68 13.42 0.43 -12.51
N LEU A 69 12.86 0.14 -11.33
CA LEU A 69 12.54 -1.23 -10.93
C LEU A 69 11.20 -1.68 -11.50
N ASP A 70 11.08 -2.95 -11.91
CA ASP A 70 9.80 -3.51 -12.35
C ASP A 70 8.79 -3.53 -11.18
N PRO A 71 7.70 -2.74 -11.25
CA PRO A 71 6.72 -2.64 -10.18
C PRO A 71 5.98 -3.95 -9.91
N TRP A 72 5.78 -4.78 -10.93
CA TRP A 72 5.01 -6.01 -10.80
C TRP A 72 5.80 -7.07 -10.03
N SER A 73 7.09 -7.21 -10.32
CA SER A 73 7.99 -8.05 -9.54
C SER A 73 8.10 -7.58 -8.08
N ILE A 74 8.17 -6.26 -7.85
CA ILE A 74 8.15 -5.70 -6.49
C ILE A 74 6.84 -6.04 -5.76
N LEU A 75 5.69 -5.80 -6.40
CA LEU A 75 4.38 -6.09 -5.81
C LEU A 75 4.19 -7.58 -5.52
N ALA A 76 4.66 -8.46 -6.41
CA ALA A 76 4.65 -9.89 -6.17
C ALA A 76 5.50 -10.26 -4.94
N ALA A 77 6.71 -9.70 -4.83
CA ALA A 77 7.58 -9.93 -3.67
C ALA A 77 6.93 -9.43 -2.37
N ILE A 78 6.34 -8.23 -2.37
CA ILE A 78 5.58 -7.67 -1.23
C ILE A 78 4.45 -8.62 -0.84
N ALA A 79 3.62 -9.04 -1.80
CA ALA A 79 2.47 -9.91 -1.55
C ALA A 79 2.86 -11.25 -0.90
N THR A 80 4.05 -11.78 -1.20
CA THR A 80 4.53 -13.02 -0.54
C THR A 80 4.95 -12.80 0.93
N GLN A 81 5.28 -11.56 1.31
CA GLN A 81 5.92 -11.21 2.58
C GLN A 81 5.00 -10.46 3.56
N THR A 82 3.83 -9.98 3.12
CA THR A 82 2.75 -9.42 3.95
C THR A 82 1.62 -10.45 4.13
N LYS A 83 0.68 -10.21 5.07
CA LYS A 83 -0.29 -11.25 5.52
C LYS A 83 -1.74 -10.80 5.73
N LYS A 84 -2.07 -9.52 5.66
CA LYS A 84 -3.45 -9.04 5.81
C LYS A 84 -4.35 -9.42 4.64
#